data_AF-A0A965ZBJ2-F1
#
_entry.id   AF-A0A965ZBJ2-F1
#
_cell.length_a   1.000
_cell.length_b   1.000
_cell.length_c   1.000
_cell.angle_alpha   90.00
_cell.angle_beta   90.00
_cell.angle_gamma   90.00
#
_symmetry.space_group_name_H-M   'P 1'
#
loop_
_entity.id
_entity.type
_entity.pdbx_description
1 polymer ?
#
loop_
_entity_poly.entity_id
_entity_poly.type
_entity_poly.pdbx_seq_one_letter_code
_entity_poly.pdbx_strand_id
1 'polypeptide(L)'
;MFIRKRKNRSGTTSIVVVEKRKGIFKEIKTIGVSQDEDEIESLYYQGKQWISDYKGQQDIFKVHNKNIEEQKVTEHLLSNIENILLNGVQLILNPLFRITGFDAIEDDIFRHLV
;
A
#
# COMPACT_ATOMS: atom_id res chain seq x y z
N MET A 1 24.80 4.72 -4.75
CA MET A 1 24.31 4.46 -3.38
C MET A 1 24.65 3.04 -2.98
N PHE A 2 25.07 2.83 -1.74
CA PHE A 2 25.32 1.52 -1.16
C PHE A 2 25.05 1.57 0.34
N ILE A 3 24.93 0.40 0.96
CA ILE A 3 24.63 0.26 2.38
C ILE A 3 25.94 0.12 3.15
N ARG A 4 26.07 0.83 4.26
CA ARG A 4 27.20 0.77 5.16
C ARG A 4 26.73 0.32 6.53
N LYS A 5 27.31 -0.77 7.05
CA LYS A 5 27.20 -1.16 8.46
C LYS A 5 28.18 -0.31 9.27
N ARG A 6 27.68 0.49 10.22
CA ARG A 6 28.49 1.36 11.09
C ARG A 6 28.38 0.87 12.53
N LYS A 7 29.47 0.33 13.09
CA LYS A 7 29.53 0.00 14.52
C LYS A 7 29.64 1.27 15.35
N ASN A 8 28.76 1.40 16.34
CA ASN A 8 28.71 2.51 17.28
C ASN A 8 29.48 2.16 18.56
N ARG A 9 29.94 3.19 19.28
CA ARG A 9 30.64 3.01 20.57
C ARG A 9 29.77 2.31 21.63
N SER A 10 28.45 2.38 21.50
CA SER A 10 27.49 1.68 22.37
C SER A 10 27.34 0.18 22.07
N GLY A 11 28.08 -0.37 21.10
CA GLY A 11 27.97 -1.77 20.67
C GLY A 11 26.85 -2.04 19.66
N THR A 12 25.98 -1.06 19.39
CA THR A 12 24.98 -1.13 18.31
C THR A 12 25.62 -1.01 16.93
N THR A 13 24.99 -1.56 15.90
CA THR A 13 25.33 -1.37 14.49
C THR A 13 24.22 -0.57 13.81
N SER A 14 24.58 0.54 13.19
CA SER A 14 23.68 1.34 12.35
C SER A 14 23.79 0.90 10.89
N ILE A 15 22.64 0.69 10.26
CA ILE A 15 22.53 0.46 8.82
C ILE A 15 22.19 1.79 8.15
N VAL A 16 23.13 2.32 7.36
CA VAL A 16 22.96 3.61 6.67
C VAL A 16 23.16 3.46 5.16
N VAL A 17 22.34 4.16 4.39
CA VAL A 17 22.49 4.31 2.94
C VAL A 17 23.36 5.52 2.66
N VAL A 18 24.44 5.30 1.93
CA VAL A 18 25.45 6.31 1.63
C VAL A 18 25.56 6.49 0.13
N GLU A 19 25.79 7.72 -0.28
CA GLU A 19 26.09 8.08 -1.66
C GLU A 19 27.45 8.77 -1.75
N LYS A 20 28.23 8.40 -2.77
CA LYS A 20 29.49 9.09 -3.06
C LYS A 20 29.22 10.19 -4.06
N ARG A 21 29.40 11.46 -3.67
CA ARG A 21 29.30 12.64 -4.56
C ARG A 21 30.61 13.43 -4.49
N LYS A 22 31.23 13.72 -5.64
CA LYS A 22 32.49 14.47 -5.72
C LYS A 22 33.60 13.94 -4.79
N GLY A 23 33.72 12.62 -4.66
CA GLY A 23 34.71 11.98 -3.78
C GLY A 23 34.31 11.88 -2.30
N ILE A 24 33.29 12.62 -1.85
CA ILE A 24 32.83 12.65 -0.47
C ILE A 24 31.66 11.67 -0.29
N PHE A 25 31.68 10.92 0.81
CA PHE A 25 30.56 10.08 1.21
C PHE A 25 29.53 10.90 1.99
N LYS A 26 28.31 10.97 1.49
CA LYS A 26 27.16 11.60 2.16
C LYS A 26 26.18 10.52 2.59
N GLU A 27 25.83 10.53 3.87
CA GLU A 27 24.71 9.72 4.38
C GLU A 27 23.39 10.31 3.87
N ILE A 28 22.57 9.46 3.27
CA ILE A 28 21.28 9.85 2.68
C ILE A 28 20.15 9.48 3.62
N LYS A 29 20.22 8.28 4.20
CA LYS A 29 19.18 7.75 5.06
C LYS A 29 19.76 6.72 6.03
N THR A 30 19.37 6.80 7.29
CA THR A 30 19.53 5.70 8.25
C THR A 30 18.31 4.80 8.14
N ILE A 31 18.54 3.50 7.93
CA ILE A 31 17.47 2.49 7.86
C ILE A 31 17.08 2.08 9.28
N GLY A 32 18.07 1.82 10.13
CA GLY A 32 17.84 1.48 11.53
C GLY A 32 19.16 1.22 12.26
N VAL A 33 19.03 0.89 13.54
CA VAL A 33 20.14 0.61 14.45
C VAL A 33 19.74 -0.56 15.33
N SER A 34 20.55 -1.60 15.41
CA SER A 34 20.32 -2.74 16.30
C SER A 34 21.63 -3.33 16.82
N GLN A 35 21.55 -4.12 17.90
CA GLN A 35 22.65 -4.96 18.41
C GLN A 35 22.50 -6.42 17.99
N ASP A 36 21.31 -6.84 17.56
CA ASP A 36 21.01 -8.20 17.15
C ASP A 36 21.43 -8.41 15.68
N GLU A 37 22.15 -9.50 15.39
CA GLU A 37 22.65 -9.76 14.03
C GLU A 37 21.51 -10.09 13.07
N ASP A 38 20.46 -10.77 13.52
CA ASP A 38 19.29 -11.10 12.69
C ASP A 38 18.54 -9.82 12.29
N GLU A 39 18.37 -8.90 13.23
CA GLU A 39 17.76 -7.59 12.96
C GLU A 39 18.66 -6.73 12.06
N ILE A 40 19.99 -6.77 12.26
CA ILE A 40 20.97 -6.08 11.40
C ILE A 40 20.89 -6.60 9.96
N GLU A 41 20.71 -7.90 9.75
CA GLU A 41 20.53 -8.49 8.43
C GLU A 41 19.20 -8.08 7.78
N SER A 42 18.11 -8.09 8.55
CA SER A 42 16.80 -7.58 8.10
C SER A 42 16.88 -6.11 7.68
N LEU A 43 17.47 -5.25 8.51
CA LEU A 43 17.69 -3.84 8.20
C LEU A 43 18.58 -3.65 6.96
N TYR A 44 19.56 -4.53 6.75
CA TYR A 44 20.39 -4.52 5.54
C TYR A 44 19.57 -4.84 4.28
N TYR A 45 18.68 -5.83 4.33
CA TYR A 45 17.79 -6.13 3.20
C TYR A 45 16.80 -4.99 2.93
N GLN A 46 16.21 -4.41 3.97
CA GLN A 46 15.35 -3.23 3.86
C GLN A 46 16.10 -2.05 3.21
N GLY A 47 17.37 -1.85 3.56
CA GLY A 47 18.22 -0.85 2.91
C GLY A 47 18.46 -1.12 1.43
N LYS A 48 18.57 -2.38 1.00
CA LYS A 48 18.71 -2.74 -0.42
C LYS A 48 17.45 -2.42 -1.19
N GLN A 49 16.31 -2.80 -0.63
CA GLN A 49 15.01 -2.52 -1.21
C GLN A 49 14.79 -1.00 -1.33
N TRP A 50 15.10 -0.25 -0.28
CA TRP A 50 15.01 1.21 -0.30
C TRP A 50 15.88 1.84 -1.41
N ILE A 51 17.10 1.35 -1.65
CA ILE A 51 17.94 1.84 -2.76
C ILE A 51 17.30 1.53 -4.12
N SER A 52 16.72 0.33 -4.29
CA SER A 52 16.03 -0.06 -5.53
C SER A 52 14.86 0.87 -5.82
N ASP A 53 14.01 1.09 -4.80
CA ASP A 53 12.83 1.95 -4.88
C ASP A 53 13.23 3.40 -5.14
N TYR A 54 14.25 3.92 -4.44
CA TYR A 54 14.75 5.29 -4.59
C TYR A 54 15.31 5.57 -5.99
N LYS A 55 15.97 4.57 -6.61
CA LYS A 55 16.48 4.70 -7.98
C LYS A 55 15.39 4.53 -9.04
N GLY A 56 14.15 4.21 -8.66
CA GLY A 56 13.09 3.85 -9.59
C GLY A 56 13.41 2.58 -10.38
N GLN A 57 14.31 1.72 -9.87
CA GLN A 57 14.55 0.41 -10.47
C GLN A 57 13.39 -0.49 -10.06
N GLN A 58 12.33 -0.47 -10.87
CA GLN A 58 11.26 -1.45 -10.78
C GLN A 58 11.76 -2.77 -11.37
N ASP A 59 11.80 -3.79 -10.52
CA ASP A 59 12.07 -5.15 -10.95
C ASP A 59 10.85 -5.68 -11.73
N ILE A 60 11.04 -5.92 -13.02
CA ILE A 60 9.99 -6.36 -13.96
C ILE A 60 9.37 -7.68 -13.47
N PHE A 61 10.17 -8.59 -12.89
CA PHE A 61 9.68 -9.86 -12.36
C PHE A 61 8.83 -9.66 -11.11
N LYS A 62 9.24 -8.74 -10.22
CA LYS A 62 8.47 -8.41 -9.01
C LYS A 62 7.13 -7.78 -9.36
N VAL A 63 7.09 -6.87 -10.33
CA VAL A 63 5.86 -6.26 -10.83
C VAL A 63 4.95 -7.31 -11.48
N HIS A 64 5.51 -8.18 -12.33
CA HIS A 64 4.76 -9.25 -12.97
C HIS A 64 4.14 -10.22 -11.94
N ASN A 65 4.92 -10.66 -10.95
CA ASN A 65 4.43 -11.53 -9.88
C ASN A 65 3.31 -10.86 -9.07
N LYS A 66 3.46 -9.57 -8.73
CA LYS A 66 2.42 -8.80 -8.03
C LYS A 66 1.13 -8.75 -8.83
N ASN A 67 1.21 -8.48 -10.14
CA ASN A 67 0.02 -8.46 -11.00
C ASN A 67 -0.68 -9.82 -11.06
N ILE A 68 0.07 -10.92 -11.11
CA ILE A 68 -0.50 -12.27 -11.06
C ILE A 68 -1.21 -12.51 -9.74
N GLU A 69 -0.61 -12.13 -8.62
CA GLU A 69 -1.24 -12.27 -7.30
C GLU A 69 -2.52 -11.44 -7.19
N GLU A 70 -2.49 -10.17 -7.59
CA GLU A 70 -3.66 -9.28 -7.60
C GLU A 70 -4.77 -9.82 -8.49
N GLN A 71 -4.43 -10.36 -9.66
CA GLN A 71 -5.38 -10.98 -10.57
C GLN A 71 -6.03 -12.20 -9.92
N LYS A 72 -5.26 -13.09 -9.29
CA LYS A 72 -5.80 -14.27 -8.58
C LYS A 72 -6.73 -13.87 -7.44
N VAL A 73 -6.36 -12.86 -6.65
CA VAL A 73 -7.22 -12.35 -5.56
C VAL A 73 -8.51 -11.79 -6.14
N THR A 74 -8.44 -11.01 -7.22
CA THR A 74 -9.61 -10.44 -7.88
C THR A 74 -10.53 -11.53 -8.44
N GLU A 75 -9.98 -12.51 -9.16
CA GLU A 75 -10.74 -13.64 -9.70
C GLU A 75 -11.42 -14.44 -8.59
N HIS A 76 -10.71 -14.72 -7.49
CA HIS A 76 -11.26 -15.40 -6.33
C HIS A 76 -12.38 -14.60 -5.66
N LEU A 77 -12.24 -13.28 -5.54
CA LEU A 77 -13.30 -12.43 -4.99
C LEU A 77 -14.54 -12.46 -5.89
N LEU A 78 -14.36 -12.30 -7.20
CA LEU A 78 -15.44 -12.31 -8.17
C LEU A 78 -16.15 -13.67 -8.26
N SER A 79 -15.41 -14.78 -8.17
CA SER A 79 -16.01 -16.13 -8.21
C SER A 79 -16.87 -16.45 -7.00
N ASN A 80 -16.67 -15.76 -5.88
CA ASN A 80 -17.44 -15.95 -4.64
C ASN A 80 -18.61 -14.97 -4.51
N ILE A 81 -18.89 -14.14 -5.52
CA ILE A 81 -20.06 -13.28 -5.52
C ILE A 81 -21.29 -14.13 -5.83
N GLU A 82 -22.06 -14.50 -4.81
CA GLU A 82 -23.30 -15.26 -4.96
C GLU A 82 -24.48 -14.40 -5.41
N ASN A 83 -24.56 -13.15 -4.93
CA ASN A 83 -25.67 -12.25 -5.23
C ASN A 83 -25.19 -10.79 -5.30
N ILE A 84 -25.70 -10.05 -6.29
CA ILE A 84 -25.49 -8.60 -6.43
C ILE A 84 -26.82 -7.91 -6.14
N LEU A 85 -26.88 -7.12 -5.07
CA LEU A 85 -28.05 -6.31 -4.74
C LEU A 85 -28.02 -5.02 -5.55
N LEU A 86 -28.89 -4.93 -6.56
CA LEU A 86 -29.09 -3.74 -7.39
C LEU A 86 -30.09 -2.77 -6.74
N ASN A 87 -29.87 -2.44 -5.46
CA ASN A 87 -30.71 -1.52 -4.70
C ASN A 87 -29.98 -0.24 -4.25
N GLY A 88 -28.77 0.02 -4.80
CA GLY A 88 -27.94 1.16 -4.40
C GLY A 88 -28.63 2.51 -4.56
N VAL A 89 -29.41 2.69 -5.64
CA VAL A 89 -30.19 3.91 -5.86
C VAL A 89 -31.27 4.05 -4.78
N GLN A 90 -31.99 2.98 -4.46
CA GLN A 90 -32.99 2.97 -3.40
C GLN A 90 -32.38 3.23 -2.02
N LEU A 91 -31.14 2.78 -1.74
CA LEU A 91 -30.45 3.09 -0.48
C LEU A 91 -30.19 4.59 -0.28
N ILE A 92 -30.01 5.34 -1.38
CA ILE A 92 -29.78 6.79 -1.35
C ILE A 92 -31.10 7.57 -1.39
N LEU A 93 -32.02 7.18 -2.29
CA LEU A 93 -33.27 7.91 -2.49
C LEU A 93 -34.26 7.70 -1.34
N ASN A 94 -34.35 6.50 -0.75
CA ASN A 94 -35.32 6.25 0.32
C ASN A 94 -35.16 7.18 1.54
N PRO A 95 -33.94 7.44 2.05
CA PRO A 95 -33.72 8.46 3.08
C PRO A 95 -34.10 9.88 2.63
N LEU A 96 -33.79 10.27 1.39
CA LEU A 96 -34.10 11.59 0.86
C LEU A 96 -35.61 11.82 0.74
N PHE A 97 -36.35 10.83 0.25
CA PHE A 97 -37.82 10.88 0.17
C PHE A 97 -38.45 11.05 1.56
N ARG A 98 -37.91 10.37 2.59
CA ARG A 98 -38.37 10.53 3.98
C ARG A 98 -38.08 11.92 4.55
N ILE A 99 -36.89 12.46 4.30
CA ILE A 99 -36.49 13.78 4.82
C ILE A 99 -37.28 14.92 4.13
N THR A 100 -37.56 14.77 2.84
CA THR A 100 -38.31 15.77 2.05
C THR A 100 -39.83 15.67 2.23
N GLY A 101 -40.32 14.61 2.87
CA GLY A 101 -41.76 14.36 3.07
C GLY A 101 -42.45 13.79 1.83
N PHE A 102 -41.71 13.40 0.79
CA PHE A 102 -42.26 12.73 -0.39
C PHE A 102 -42.68 11.28 -0.13
N ASP A 103 -42.32 10.71 1.02
CA ASP A 103 -42.82 9.37 1.40
C ASP A 103 -44.33 9.34 1.71
N ALA A 104 -44.95 10.51 1.94
CA ALA A 104 -46.39 10.65 2.16
C ALA A 104 -47.21 10.51 0.87
N ILE A 105 -46.56 10.51 -0.28
CA ILE A 105 -47.20 10.24 -1.58
C ILE A 105 -47.18 8.72 -1.77
N GLU A 106 -48.34 8.08 -1.56
CA GLU A 106 -48.53 6.64 -1.77
C GLU A 106 -48.63 6.28 -3.27
N ASP A 107 -47.62 6.68 -4.05
CA ASP A 107 -47.50 6.36 -5.47
C ASP A 107 -46.14 5.71 -5.75
N ASP A 108 -46.17 4.40 -6.02
CA ASP A 108 -44.98 3.62 -6.35
C ASP A 108 -44.36 4.05 -7.67
N ILE A 109 -45.14 4.49 -8.65
CA ILE A 109 -44.63 4.94 -9.96
C ILE A 109 -43.85 6.24 -9.80
N PHE A 110 -44.36 7.19 -9.01
CA PHE A 110 -43.66 8.42 -8.66
C PHE A 110 -42.29 8.15 -8.03
N ARG A 111 -42.21 7.15 -7.15
CA ARG A 111 -40.98 6.75 -6.45
C ARG A 111 -39.93 6.10 -7.36
N HIS A 112 -40.34 5.57 -8.52
CA HIS A 112 -39.43 4.99 -9.51
C HIS A 112 -39.06 5.98 -10.64
N LEU A 113 -39.80 7.09 -10.80
CA LEU A 113 -39.60 8.08 -11.86
C LEU A 113 -38.79 9.31 -11.45
N VAL A 114 -38.72 9.60 -10.15
CA VAL A 114 -38.00 10.73 -9.55
C VAL A 114 -36.78 10.22 -8.77
#